data_AF-A0AAN7LDS8-F1
#
_entry.id   AF-A0AAN7LDS8-F1
#
_cell.length_a   1.000
_cell.length_b   1.000
_cell.length_c   1.000
_cell.angle_alpha   90.00
_cell.angle_beta   90.00
_cell.angle_gamma   90.00
#
_symmetry.space_group_name_H-M   'P 1'
#
loop_
_entity.id
_entity.type
_entity.pdbx_description
1 polymer ?
#
loop_
_entity_poly.entity_id
_entity_poly.type
_entity_poly.pdbx_seq_one_letter_code
_entity_poly.pdbx_strand_id
1 'polypeptide(L)'
;MQIKNTFSWIKKEITRSISVSLMIYIITRTSISNAYPIFAQQGYENPREATGRIVCANCHLANKPVEIEVPQAVLPDTVFEAVVRIPYDMQVKQVLANGKKGGLNVGAVLILPEGFELAPPDRISPEMKEKIGNLSFQNYRPTKKNILVIGPVPGQKYSEITFPILSPDPATNKDV
;
A
#
# COMPACT_ATOMS: atom_id res chain seq x y z
N MET A 1 44.29 -46.59 -17.90
CA MET A 1 44.25 -45.12 -18.15
C MET A 1 42.87 -44.61 -18.58
N GLN A 2 42.06 -45.40 -19.31
CA GLN A 2 40.71 -44.98 -19.76
C GLN A 2 39.68 -44.74 -18.63
N ILE A 3 39.67 -45.55 -17.57
CA ILE A 3 38.63 -45.49 -16.50
C ILE A 3 38.64 -44.16 -15.72
N LYS A 4 39.82 -43.53 -15.56
CA LYS A 4 39.95 -42.22 -14.87
C LYS A 4 39.33 -41.07 -15.67
N ASN A 5 39.41 -41.12 -17.00
CA ASN A 5 38.83 -40.11 -17.87
C ASN A 5 37.30 -40.23 -17.93
N THR A 6 36.75 -41.44 -17.92
CA THR A 6 35.30 -41.66 -17.88
C THR A 6 34.71 -41.16 -16.57
N PHE A 7 35.37 -41.41 -15.43
CA PHE A 7 34.93 -40.92 -14.13
C PHE A 7 34.99 -39.39 -14.03
N SER A 8 36.04 -38.76 -14.58
CA SER A 8 36.16 -37.29 -14.68
C SER A 8 35.04 -36.68 -15.54
N TRP A 9 34.74 -37.30 -16.68
CA TRP A 9 33.68 -36.86 -17.59
C TRP A 9 32.30 -36.96 -16.94
N ILE A 10 31.99 -38.09 -16.29
CA ILE A 10 30.75 -38.29 -15.53
C ILE A 10 30.62 -37.25 -14.41
N LYS A 11 31.70 -36.96 -13.66
CA LYS A 11 31.68 -35.97 -12.59
C LYS A 11 31.42 -34.56 -13.11
N LYS A 12 31.99 -34.20 -14.27
CA LYS A 12 31.75 -32.91 -14.92
C LYS A 12 30.29 -32.77 -15.37
N GLU A 13 29.70 -33.86 -15.85
CA GLU A 13 28.33 -33.87 -16.35
C GLU A 13 27.27 -33.86 -15.24
N ILE A 14 27.55 -34.54 -14.12
CA ILE A 14 26.75 -34.43 -12.90
C ILE A 14 26.79 -33.00 -12.36
N THR A 15 27.98 -32.39 -12.30
CA THR A 15 28.13 -31.01 -11.80
C THR A 15 27.38 -30.01 -12.70
N ARG A 16 27.41 -30.22 -14.02
CA ARG A 16 26.66 -29.42 -14.99
C ARG A 16 25.15 -29.57 -14.81
N SER A 17 24.67 -30.80 -14.63
CA SER A 17 23.24 -31.10 -14.41
C SER A 17 22.71 -30.48 -13.11
N ILE A 18 23.48 -30.55 -12.01
CA ILE A 18 23.14 -29.92 -10.74
C ILE A 18 23.08 -28.39 -10.88
N SER A 19 24.06 -27.79 -11.57
CA SER A 19 24.09 -26.34 -11.80
C SER A 19 22.88 -25.85 -12.61
N VAL A 20 22.51 -26.59 -13.67
CA VAL A 20 21.32 -26.28 -14.48
C VAL A 20 20.04 -26.43 -13.66
N SER A 21 19.92 -27.50 -12.86
CA SER A 21 18.76 -27.73 -12.00
C SER A 21 18.60 -26.63 -10.94
N LEU A 22 19.71 -26.17 -10.36
CA LEU A 22 19.71 -25.06 -9.40
C LEU A 22 19.30 -23.74 -10.04
N MET A 23 19.76 -23.46 -11.26
CA MET A 23 19.34 -22.27 -12.01
C MET A 23 17.84 -22.29 -12.34
N ILE A 24 17.31 -23.43 -12.79
CA ILE A 24 15.87 -23.59 -13.05
C ILE A 24 15.06 -23.40 -11.76
N TYR A 25 15.53 -23.95 -10.63
CA TYR A 25 14.88 -23.76 -9.34
C TYR A 25 14.84 -22.28 -8.91
N ILE A 26 15.89 -21.50 -9.18
CA ILE A 26 15.93 -20.07 -8.89
C ILE A 26 14.96 -19.29 -9.80
N ILE A 27 14.92 -19.59 -11.11
CA ILE A 27 14.05 -18.90 -12.08
C ILE A 27 12.57 -19.20 -11.83
N THR A 28 12.24 -20.41 -11.38
CA THR A 28 10.86 -20.82 -11.07
C THR A 28 10.36 -20.32 -9.72
N ARG A 29 11.21 -19.73 -8.88
CA ARG A 29 10.73 -19.05 -7.66
C ARG A 29 9.97 -17.80 -8.05
N THR A 30 8.66 -17.85 -7.91
CA THR A 30 7.81 -16.66 -7.98
C THR A 30 8.15 -15.72 -6.83
N SER A 31 8.58 -14.50 -7.14
CA SER A 31 8.71 -13.42 -6.17
C SER A 31 7.35 -13.17 -5.53
N ILE A 32 7.24 -13.30 -4.21
CA ILE A 32 6.02 -12.91 -3.49
C ILE A 32 5.97 -11.39 -3.50
N SER A 33 5.05 -10.80 -4.26
CA SER A 33 4.76 -9.37 -4.17
C SER A 33 3.97 -9.11 -2.90
N ASN A 34 4.66 -8.57 -1.90
CA ASN A 34 3.98 -7.97 -0.76
C ASN A 34 3.68 -6.51 -1.13
N ALA A 35 2.41 -6.14 -1.05
CA ALA A 35 1.90 -4.86 -1.47
C ALA A 35 1.35 -4.13 -0.24
N TYR A 36 2.26 -3.44 0.47
CA TYR A 36 1.95 -2.75 1.71
C TYR A 36 2.45 -1.32 1.65
N PRO A 37 1.71 -0.36 2.23
CA PRO A 37 2.15 1.03 2.23
C PRO A 37 3.52 1.26 2.89
N ILE A 38 3.93 0.40 3.82
CA ILE A 38 5.25 0.45 4.45
C ILE A 38 6.41 0.39 3.44
N PHE A 39 6.23 -0.29 2.29
CA PHE A 39 7.28 -0.31 1.26
C PHE A 39 7.38 1.01 0.51
N ALA A 40 6.27 1.72 0.31
CA ALA A 40 6.32 3.08 -0.21
C ALA A 40 7.07 3.96 0.80
N GLN A 41 6.69 3.89 2.08
CA GLN A 41 7.37 4.63 3.15
C GLN A 41 8.88 4.31 3.17
N GLN A 42 9.31 3.06 3.08
CA GLN A 42 10.74 2.73 3.13
C GLN A 42 11.49 3.10 1.85
N GLY A 43 10.85 2.98 0.68
CA GLY A 43 11.51 3.14 -0.62
C GLY A 43 11.49 4.56 -1.19
N TYR A 44 10.57 5.41 -0.74
CA TYR A 44 10.35 6.73 -1.33
C TYR A 44 10.13 7.78 -0.25
N GLU A 45 10.86 8.90 -0.36
CA GLU A 45 10.70 10.00 0.60
C GLU A 45 9.39 10.77 0.40
N ASN A 46 8.95 10.91 -0.86
CA ASN A 46 7.66 11.47 -1.21
C ASN A 46 6.85 10.42 -1.98
N PRO A 47 5.60 10.12 -1.58
CA PRO A 47 4.78 9.15 -2.29
C PRO A 47 4.25 9.66 -3.64
N ARG A 48 4.38 10.95 -3.94
CA ARG A 48 3.99 11.56 -5.22
C ARG A 48 5.22 12.04 -5.98
N GLU A 49 5.38 11.51 -7.19
CA GLU A 49 6.40 11.95 -8.14
C GLU A 49 6.05 13.32 -8.72
N ALA A 50 7.04 14.02 -9.30
CA ALA A 50 6.82 15.33 -9.94
C ALA A 50 5.78 15.29 -11.10
N THR A 51 5.61 14.12 -11.71
CA THR A 51 4.59 13.83 -12.74
C THR A 51 3.17 13.75 -12.17
N GLY A 52 3.03 13.73 -10.84
CA GLY A 52 1.78 13.45 -10.14
C GLY A 52 1.49 11.96 -9.95
N ARG A 53 2.30 11.06 -10.50
CA ARG A 53 2.17 9.61 -10.30
C ARG A 53 2.45 9.24 -8.84
N ILE A 54 1.66 8.32 -8.29
CA ILE A 54 1.86 7.78 -6.95
C ILE A 54 2.76 6.54 -7.01
N VAL A 55 3.75 6.46 -6.12
CA VAL A 55 4.80 5.42 -6.12
C VAL A 55 4.26 3.99 -5.96
N CYS A 56 3.03 3.83 -5.44
CA CYS A 56 2.33 2.55 -5.42
C CYS A 56 2.24 1.92 -6.82
N ALA A 57 2.14 2.73 -7.87
CA ALA A 57 2.09 2.29 -9.27
C ALA A 57 3.42 1.72 -9.80
N ASN A 58 4.52 1.79 -9.04
CA ASN A 58 5.77 1.14 -9.43
C ASN A 58 5.75 -0.38 -9.13
N CYS A 59 4.82 -0.83 -8.28
CA CYS A 59 4.57 -2.25 -7.99
C CYS A 59 3.16 -2.71 -8.41
N HIS A 60 2.14 -1.88 -8.18
CA HIS A 60 0.76 -2.14 -8.60
C HIS A 60 0.56 -1.69 -10.05
N LEU A 61 0.93 -2.56 -10.99
CA LEU A 61 0.97 -2.23 -12.42
C LEU A 61 -0.42 -2.14 -13.07
N ALA A 62 -1.43 -2.79 -12.48
CA ALA A 62 -2.79 -2.73 -12.97
C ALA A 62 -3.47 -1.42 -12.53
N ASN A 63 -4.18 -0.77 -13.46
CA ASN A 63 -4.96 0.43 -13.18
C ASN A 63 -6.41 0.06 -12.84
N LYS A 64 -6.94 0.61 -11.75
CA LYS A 64 -8.35 0.55 -11.36
C LYS A 64 -8.77 1.92 -10.84
N PRO A 65 -10.02 2.34 -11.10
CA PRO A 65 -10.52 3.61 -10.59
C PRO A 65 -10.61 3.59 -9.07
N VAL A 66 -10.41 4.75 -8.47
CA VAL A 66 -10.69 5.06 -7.06
C VAL A 66 -11.47 6.35 -7.02
N GLU A 67 -12.32 6.51 -6.02
CA GLU A 67 -13.13 7.72 -5.84
C GLU A 67 -12.78 8.37 -4.50
N ILE A 68 -12.85 9.70 -4.47
CA ILE A 68 -12.70 10.49 -3.26
C ILE A 68 -13.84 11.50 -3.21
N GLU A 69 -14.54 11.54 -2.09
CA GLU A 69 -15.61 12.48 -1.80
C GLU A 69 -15.21 13.31 -0.58
N VAL A 70 -15.26 14.63 -0.73
CA VAL A 70 -14.95 15.61 0.32
C VAL A 70 -15.98 16.74 0.26
N PRO A 71 -16.23 17.45 1.39
CA PRO A 71 -17.03 18.66 1.37
C PRO A 71 -16.47 19.68 0.39
N GLN A 72 -17.35 20.46 -0.22
CA GLN A 72 -16.95 21.52 -1.15
C GLN A 72 -16.10 22.61 -0.47
N ALA A 73 -16.37 22.90 0.80
CA ALA A 73 -15.62 23.84 1.63
C ALA A 73 -15.64 23.39 3.09
N VAL A 74 -14.62 23.78 3.84
CA VAL A 74 -14.49 23.53 5.28
C VAL A 74 -14.04 24.80 5.97
N LEU A 75 -14.50 25.00 7.20
CA LEU A 75 -14.06 26.11 8.04
C LEU A 75 -12.67 25.79 8.65
N PRO A 76 -11.92 26.80 9.12
CA PRO A 76 -10.70 26.59 9.92
C PRO A 76 -10.97 25.76 11.19
N ASP A 77 -9.95 25.04 11.69
CA ASP A 77 -10.01 24.18 12.90
C ASP A 77 -11.27 23.30 12.99
N THR A 78 -11.65 22.69 11.87
CA THR A 78 -12.88 21.89 11.75
C THR A 78 -12.55 20.48 11.29
N VAL A 79 -13.17 19.50 11.95
CA VAL A 79 -13.07 18.09 11.55
C VAL A 79 -14.11 17.79 10.47
N PHE A 80 -13.67 17.18 9.37
CA PHE A 80 -14.54 16.73 8.29
C PHE A 80 -14.15 15.34 7.79
N GLU A 81 -15.05 14.73 7.03
CA GLU A 81 -14.88 13.39 6.46
C GLU A 81 -14.33 13.51 5.03
N ALA A 82 -13.23 12.80 4.75
CA ALA A 82 -12.82 12.49 3.39
C ALA A 82 -13.09 11.00 3.13
N VAL A 83 -14.02 10.69 2.23
CA VAL A 83 -14.49 9.33 1.96
C VAL A 83 -13.79 8.80 0.71
N VAL A 84 -12.98 7.76 0.86
CA VAL A 84 -12.27 7.11 -0.24
C VAL A 84 -12.96 5.78 -0.56
N ARG A 85 -13.42 5.61 -1.80
CA ARG A 85 -14.00 4.36 -2.30
C ARG A 85 -13.03 3.64 -3.21
N ILE A 86 -12.85 2.35 -2.98
CA ILE A 86 -11.94 1.47 -3.73
C ILE A 86 -12.78 0.35 -4.35
N PRO A 87 -13.47 0.62 -5.47
CA PRO A 87 -14.38 -0.34 -6.07
C PRO A 87 -13.63 -1.52 -6.70
N TYR A 88 -14.12 -2.72 -6.43
CA TYR A 88 -13.71 -3.94 -7.12
C TYR A 88 -14.82 -4.98 -7.09
N ASP A 89 -14.74 -5.96 -7.99
CA ASP A 89 -15.68 -7.09 -8.01
C ASP A 89 -15.41 -8.03 -6.82
N MET A 90 -16.31 -8.02 -5.83
CA MET A 90 -16.20 -8.83 -4.61
C MET A 90 -16.32 -10.34 -4.84
N GLN A 91 -16.80 -10.78 -6.02
CA GLN A 91 -16.85 -12.19 -6.39
C GLN A 91 -15.48 -12.71 -6.86
N VAL A 92 -14.60 -11.81 -7.32
CA VAL A 92 -13.27 -12.16 -7.80
C VAL A 92 -12.32 -12.42 -6.62
N LYS A 93 -11.52 -13.48 -6.77
CA LYS A 93 -10.46 -13.86 -5.83
C LYS A 93 -9.09 -13.66 -6.46
N GLN A 94 -8.13 -13.19 -5.67
CA GLN A 94 -6.72 -13.07 -6.08
C GLN A 94 -5.93 -14.33 -5.71
N VAL A 95 -4.78 -14.52 -6.35
CA VAL A 95 -3.78 -15.52 -5.95
C VAL A 95 -3.02 -14.99 -4.73
N LEU A 96 -3.05 -15.73 -3.63
CA LEU A 96 -2.33 -15.40 -2.39
C LEU A 96 -0.86 -15.85 -2.46
N ALA A 97 -0.06 -15.41 -1.49
CA ALA A 97 1.36 -15.80 -1.36
C ALA A 97 1.59 -17.33 -1.28
N ASN A 98 0.59 -18.10 -0.85
CA ASN A 98 0.63 -19.57 -0.81
C ASN A 98 0.13 -20.24 -2.11
N GLY A 99 -0.13 -19.47 -3.16
CA GLY A 99 -0.65 -19.94 -4.45
C GLY A 99 -2.16 -20.25 -4.47
N LYS A 100 -2.87 -20.21 -3.34
CA LYS A 100 -4.31 -20.45 -3.28
C LYS A 100 -5.09 -19.18 -3.63
N LYS A 101 -6.35 -19.33 -4.06
CA LYS A 101 -7.25 -18.20 -4.29
C LYS A 101 -7.86 -17.68 -2.97
N GLY A 102 -7.86 -16.37 -2.77
CA GLY A 102 -8.42 -15.73 -1.58
C GLY A 102 -8.97 -14.32 -1.83
N GLY A 103 -9.47 -13.69 -0.78
CA GLY A 103 -9.99 -12.32 -0.84
C GLY A 103 -8.91 -11.27 -1.12
N LEU A 104 -9.37 -10.07 -1.49
CA LEU A 104 -8.51 -8.91 -1.69
C LEU A 104 -8.43 -8.08 -0.41
N ASN A 105 -7.23 -7.55 -0.16
CA ASN A 105 -7.02 -6.49 0.82
C ASN A 105 -6.88 -5.16 0.07
N VAL A 106 -7.19 -4.07 0.76
CA VAL A 106 -7.08 -2.72 0.25
C VAL A 106 -6.20 -1.86 1.17
N GLY A 107 -5.71 -0.76 0.62
CA GLY A 107 -4.96 0.26 1.33
C GLY A 107 -4.95 1.53 0.49
N ALA A 108 -4.62 2.64 1.12
CA ALA A 108 -4.61 3.94 0.47
C ALA A 108 -3.51 4.84 1.04
N VAL A 109 -3.07 5.79 0.20
CA VAL A 109 -2.25 6.94 0.59
C VAL A 109 -3.06 8.18 0.24
N LEU A 110 -3.39 8.99 1.24
CA LEU A 110 -4.12 10.25 1.09
C LEU A 110 -3.15 11.41 1.32
N ILE A 111 -2.96 12.25 0.31
CA ILE A 111 -2.08 13.41 0.35
C ILE A 111 -2.94 14.66 0.46
N LEU A 112 -2.84 15.34 1.61
CA LEU A 112 -3.59 16.55 1.92
C LEU A 112 -2.72 17.79 1.69
N PRO A 113 -3.33 18.97 1.55
CA PRO A 113 -2.60 20.25 1.61
C PRO A 113 -1.83 20.40 2.94
N GLU A 114 -0.87 21.30 2.97
CA GLU A 114 -0.12 21.58 4.20
C GLU A 114 -1.05 22.13 5.29
N GLY A 115 -0.71 21.83 6.55
CA GLY A 115 -1.52 22.17 7.72
C GLY A 115 -2.67 21.21 8.04
N PHE A 116 -3.22 20.52 7.04
CA PHE A 116 -4.20 19.47 7.28
C PHE A 116 -3.54 18.25 7.92
N GLU A 117 -4.21 17.65 8.90
CA GLU A 117 -3.73 16.43 9.57
C GLU A 117 -4.88 15.50 9.95
N LEU A 118 -4.54 14.30 10.40
CA LEU A 118 -5.52 13.38 10.98
C LEU A 118 -6.12 14.02 12.25
N ALA A 119 -7.45 14.02 12.35
CA ALA A 119 -8.12 14.58 13.52
C ALA A 119 -7.72 13.83 14.81
N PRO A 120 -7.39 14.54 15.90
CA PRO A 120 -7.15 13.95 17.20
C PRO A 120 -8.37 13.13 17.70
N PRO A 121 -8.17 11.99 18.40
CA PRO A 121 -9.27 11.10 18.82
C PRO A 121 -10.36 11.76 19.66
N ASP A 122 -10.03 12.81 20.40
CA ASP A 122 -10.95 13.62 21.21
C ASP A 122 -11.82 14.57 20.39
N ARG A 123 -11.39 14.93 19.17
CA ARG A 123 -12.14 15.78 18.23
C ARG A 123 -13.06 15.01 17.28
N ILE A 124 -12.93 13.67 17.23
CA ILE A 124 -13.75 12.82 16.36
C ILE A 124 -15.09 12.51 17.04
N SER A 125 -16.20 12.81 16.36
CA SER A 125 -17.56 12.55 16.84
C SER A 125 -17.82 11.03 17.01
N PRO A 126 -18.73 10.61 17.91
CA PRO A 126 -19.09 9.21 18.08
C PRO A 126 -19.58 8.53 16.78
N GLU A 127 -20.37 9.25 15.98
CA GLU A 127 -20.87 8.79 14.68
C GLU A 127 -19.72 8.50 13.71
N MET A 128 -18.73 9.40 13.63
CA MET A 128 -17.57 9.22 12.76
C MET A 128 -16.67 8.09 13.24
N LYS A 129 -16.51 7.92 14.56
CA LYS A 129 -15.78 6.77 15.15
C LYS A 129 -16.42 5.43 14.76
N GLU A 130 -17.74 5.36 14.71
CA GLU A 130 -18.45 4.16 14.27
C GLU A 130 -18.15 3.82 12.80
N LYS A 131 -18.17 4.83 11.91
CA LYS A 131 -17.81 4.67 10.49
C LYS A 131 -16.36 4.21 10.29
N ILE A 132 -15.42 4.78 11.05
CA ILE A 132 -14.00 4.41 11.01
C ILE A 132 -13.79 2.98 11.54
N GLY A 133 -14.55 2.59 12.56
CA GLY A 133 -14.43 1.29 13.22
C GLY A 133 -13.03 1.06 13.78
N ASN A 134 -12.38 -0.03 13.35
CA ASN A 134 -11.07 -0.44 13.85
C ASN A 134 -9.92 -0.06 12.90
N LEU A 135 -10.13 0.90 12.00
CA LEU A 135 -9.09 1.36 11.10
C LEU A 135 -8.06 2.21 11.87
N SER A 136 -6.79 2.03 11.55
CA SER A 136 -5.68 2.77 12.14
C SER A 136 -4.91 3.49 11.05
N PHE A 137 -5.00 4.82 11.05
CA PHE A 137 -4.30 5.68 10.12
C PHE A 137 -2.90 5.98 10.64
N GLN A 138 -1.94 6.05 9.74
CA GLN A 138 -0.56 6.37 10.05
C GLN A 138 -0.09 7.53 9.19
N ASN A 139 0.82 8.34 9.72
CA ASN A 139 1.51 9.34 8.92
C ASN A 139 2.55 8.63 8.04
N TYR A 140 2.70 9.09 6.80
CA TYR A 140 3.71 8.56 5.89
C TYR A 140 5.12 8.70 6.44
N ARG A 141 5.39 9.81 7.13
CA ARG A 141 6.60 10.11 7.90
C ARG A 141 6.21 10.81 9.20
N PRO A 142 7.05 10.76 10.26
CA PRO A 142 6.83 11.54 11.47
C PRO A 142 6.66 13.05 11.21
N THR A 143 7.36 13.59 10.21
CA THR A 143 7.33 15.00 9.82
C THR A 143 6.26 15.35 8.79
N LYS A 144 5.62 14.36 8.15
CA LYS A 144 4.62 14.56 7.08
C LYS A 144 3.24 14.17 7.59
N LYS A 145 2.66 15.04 8.42
CA LYS A 145 1.34 14.82 9.03
C LYS A 145 0.17 14.93 8.04
N ASN A 146 0.36 15.66 6.95
CA ASN A 146 -0.62 15.83 5.89
C ASN A 146 -0.66 14.65 4.89
N ILE A 147 0.19 13.63 5.08
CA ILE A 147 0.18 12.44 4.23
C ILE A 147 -0.20 11.24 5.09
N LEU A 148 -1.40 10.74 4.87
CA LEU A 148 -1.99 9.66 5.64
C LEU A 148 -1.95 8.35 4.87
N VAL A 149 -1.76 7.27 5.61
CA VAL A 149 -1.56 5.92 5.08
C VAL A 149 -2.43 4.94 5.86
N ILE A 150 -3.10 4.04 5.14
CA ILE A 150 -3.90 2.97 5.70
C ILE A 150 -3.69 1.68 4.91
N GLY A 151 -3.77 0.56 5.61
CA GLY A 151 -3.74 -0.77 5.00
C GLY A 151 -2.43 -1.53 5.26
N PRO A 152 -2.42 -2.84 4.99
CA PRO A 152 -3.50 -3.61 4.36
C PRO A 152 -4.69 -3.86 5.29
N VAL A 153 -5.92 -3.73 4.78
CA VAL A 153 -7.16 -4.11 5.50
C VAL A 153 -8.08 -4.95 4.60
N PRO A 154 -8.98 -5.79 5.16
CA PRO A 154 -9.87 -6.63 4.35
C PRO A 154 -10.78 -5.81 3.43
N GLY A 155 -10.64 -5.99 2.11
CA GLY A 155 -11.35 -5.19 1.10
C GLY A 155 -12.87 -5.38 1.10
N GLN A 156 -13.35 -6.57 1.45
CA GLN A 156 -14.79 -6.85 1.55
C GLN A 156 -15.47 -6.05 2.67
N LYS A 157 -14.71 -5.71 3.72
CA LYS A 157 -15.22 -4.96 4.86
C LYS A 157 -15.03 -3.45 4.68
N TYR A 158 -13.93 -3.04 4.04
CA TYR A 158 -13.51 -1.65 3.94
C TYR A 158 -13.35 -1.22 2.47
N SER A 159 -14.40 -1.45 1.66
CA SER A 159 -14.48 -0.92 0.29
C SER A 159 -14.60 0.61 0.27
N GLU A 160 -15.14 1.17 1.36
CA GLU A 160 -15.20 2.60 1.66
C GLU A 160 -14.41 2.87 2.95
N ILE A 161 -13.54 3.89 2.90
CA ILE A 161 -12.68 4.29 4.01
C ILE A 161 -12.93 5.78 4.29
N THR A 162 -13.44 6.08 5.49
CA THR A 162 -13.65 7.46 5.95
C THR A 162 -12.41 7.93 6.71
N PHE A 163 -11.76 8.98 6.22
CA PHE A 163 -10.65 9.64 6.90
C PHE A 163 -11.17 10.84 7.70
N PRO A 164 -10.93 10.90 9.02
CA PRO A 164 -11.26 12.08 9.83
C PRO A 164 -10.14 13.11 9.68
N ILE A 165 -10.39 14.20 8.97
CA ILE A 165 -9.39 15.22 8.68
C ILE A 165 -9.67 16.48 9.49
N LEU A 166 -8.65 17.03 10.13
CA LEU A 166 -8.70 18.35 10.77
C LEU A 166 -8.12 19.40 9.81
N SER A 167 -8.91 20.44 9.54
CA SER A 167 -8.42 21.60 8.80
C SER A 167 -7.51 22.48 9.68
N PRO A 168 -6.50 23.13 9.08
CA PRO A 168 -5.63 24.07 9.80
C PRO A 168 -6.40 25.34 10.19
N ASP A 169 -5.78 26.12 11.09
CA ASP A 169 -6.25 27.46 11.45
C ASP A 169 -5.23 28.52 11.00
N PRO A 170 -5.53 29.30 9.94
CA PRO A 170 -4.66 30.37 9.46
C PRO A 170 -4.40 31.48 10.49
N ALA A 171 -5.25 31.61 11.52
CA ALA A 171 -5.01 32.60 12.58
C ALA A 171 -3.82 32.21 13.48
N THR A 172 -3.54 30.91 13.61
CA THR A 172 -2.49 30.37 14.47
C THR A 172 -1.31 29.78 13.70
N ASN A 173 -1.51 29.39 12.44
CA ASN A 173 -0.46 28.89 11.55
C ASN A 173 -0.31 29.82 10.33
N LYS A 174 0.76 30.62 10.30
CA LYS A 174 1.00 31.60 9.22
C LYS A 174 1.53 31.00 7.92
N ASP A 175 1.97 29.75 7.96
CA ASP A 175 2.50 29.06 6.79
C ASP A 175 1.39 28.42 5.94
N VAL A 176 0.12 28.61 6.33
CA VAL A 176 -1.09 28.05 5.69
C VAL A 176 -2.19 29.09 5.54
#